data_AF-A0A2G1WYH3-F1
#
_entry.id   AF-A0A2G1WYH3-F1
#
_cell.length_a   1.000
_cell.length_b   1.000
_cell.length_c   1.000
_cell.angle_alpha   90.00
_cell.angle_beta   90.00
_cell.angle_gamma   90.00
#
_symmetry.space_group_name_H-M   'P 1'
#
loop_
_entity.id
_entity.type
_entity.pdbx_description
1 polymer ?
#
loop_
_entity_poly.entity_id
_entity_poly.type
_entity_poly.pdbx_seq_one_letter_code
_entity_poly.pdbx_strand_id
1 'polypeptide(L)'
;MPRKDSYPDWPERSDDAPGERDVEYWLGVYSSIDNVPDRYRLKSYEAEFQGNDTWERYLATRGDLAESTKKNSWYPCGDRFKKFMREEIGRHHALPHPDNIEAYLTHIRDGGYSVKVTERTLNTVYYQHLSPLKTFFNWLVHHVDYPHVYNPVLLAAHAEGVTRETWYWQTDYKPGYEDRK
;
A
#
# COMPACT_ATOMS: atom_id res chain seq x y z
N MET A 1 -35.31 -28.45 9.23
CA MET A 1 -34.74 -28.23 7.88
C MET A 1 -34.15 -26.82 7.84
N PRO A 2 -32.84 -26.64 7.70
CA PRO A 2 -32.26 -25.34 7.35
C PRO A 2 -31.94 -25.29 5.85
N ARG A 3 -32.17 -24.12 5.25
CA ARG A 3 -32.01 -23.83 3.82
C ARG A 3 -30.52 -23.86 3.47
N LYS A 4 -30.18 -24.61 2.41
CA LYS A 4 -28.97 -24.39 1.62
C LYS A 4 -29.20 -23.09 0.85
N ASP A 5 -28.70 -21.98 1.37
CA ASP A 5 -28.47 -20.81 0.53
C ASP A 5 -27.28 -21.18 -0.37
N SER A 6 -27.63 -21.67 -1.55
CA SER A 6 -26.72 -21.91 -2.67
C SER A 6 -26.12 -20.57 -3.06
N TYR A 7 -24.88 -20.33 -2.65
CA TYR A 7 -24.03 -19.37 -3.34
C TYR A 7 -23.99 -19.75 -4.82
N PRO A 8 -24.03 -18.78 -5.76
CA PRO A 8 -23.81 -19.09 -7.16
C PRO A 8 -22.49 -19.83 -7.31
N ASP A 9 -22.49 -20.84 -8.16
CA ASP A 9 -21.33 -21.66 -8.53
C ASP A 9 -20.32 -20.74 -9.21
N TRP A 10 -19.50 -20.08 -8.41
CA TRP A 10 -18.35 -19.33 -8.90
C TRP A 10 -17.45 -20.36 -9.58
N PRO A 11 -16.99 -20.11 -10.82
CA PRO A 11 -16.12 -21.05 -11.50
C PRO A 11 -14.97 -21.40 -10.57
N GLU A 12 -14.77 -22.71 -10.36
CA GLU A 12 -13.66 -23.26 -9.59
C GLU A 12 -12.39 -22.54 -10.05
N ARG A 13 -11.84 -21.73 -9.14
CA ARG A 13 -10.64 -20.96 -9.40
C ARG A 13 -9.54 -21.97 -9.73
N SER A 14 -8.86 -21.80 -10.87
CA SER A 14 -7.66 -22.60 -11.21
C SER A 14 -6.72 -22.63 -10.00
N ASP A 15 -6.23 -23.80 -9.62
CA ASP A 15 -5.31 -23.97 -8.47
C ASP A 15 -4.09 -23.04 -8.56
N ASP A 16 -3.68 -22.68 -9.79
CA ASP A 16 -2.56 -21.78 -10.09
C ASP A 16 -2.90 -20.27 -10.02
N ALA A 17 -4.15 -19.87 -9.75
CA ALA A 17 -4.52 -18.45 -9.76
C ALA A 17 -4.22 -17.76 -8.41
N PRO A 18 -3.63 -16.55 -8.40
CA PRO A 18 -3.12 -15.89 -7.18
C PRO A 18 -4.13 -15.74 -6.04
N GLY A 19 -3.92 -16.33 -4.87
CA GLY A 19 -4.86 -16.25 -3.75
C GLY A 19 -4.91 -14.87 -3.09
N GLU A 20 -5.84 -14.61 -2.17
CA GLU A 20 -5.94 -13.32 -1.44
C GLU A 20 -4.65 -12.90 -0.71
N ARG A 21 -3.73 -13.85 -0.50
CA ARG A 21 -2.40 -13.62 0.09
C ARG A 21 -1.41 -13.04 -0.92
N ASP A 22 -1.60 -13.33 -2.19
CA ASP A 22 -0.75 -12.89 -3.29
C ASP A 22 -1.07 -11.44 -3.67
N VAL A 23 -0.04 -10.63 -3.88
CA VAL A 23 -0.23 -9.23 -4.28
C VAL A 23 -0.98 -9.15 -5.61
N GLU A 24 -0.75 -10.13 -6.49
CA GLU A 24 -1.33 -10.26 -7.81
C GLU A 24 -2.86 -10.41 -7.78
N TYR A 25 -3.43 -10.94 -6.70
CA TYR A 25 -4.89 -10.98 -6.50
C TYR A 25 -5.52 -9.59 -6.41
N TRP A 26 -4.78 -8.64 -5.83
CA TRP A 26 -5.27 -7.29 -5.55
C TRP A 26 -4.93 -6.30 -6.68
N LEU A 27 -4.07 -6.70 -7.63
CA LEU A 27 -3.74 -5.87 -8.77
C LEU A 27 -4.99 -5.61 -9.62
N GLY A 28 -5.13 -4.36 -10.06
CA GLY A 28 -6.16 -3.98 -11.01
C GLY A 28 -5.74 -4.30 -12.44
N VAL A 29 -6.18 -3.46 -13.38
CA VAL A 29 -5.86 -3.59 -14.81
C VAL A 29 -4.35 -3.51 -15.10
N TYR A 30 -3.60 -2.79 -14.26
CA TYR A 30 -2.18 -2.54 -14.45
C TYR A 30 -1.34 -3.32 -13.42
N SER A 31 -0.42 -4.16 -13.89
CA SER A 31 0.51 -4.93 -13.06
C SER A 31 1.90 -4.28 -12.89
N SER A 32 2.20 -3.23 -13.66
CA SER A 32 3.41 -2.44 -13.55
C SER A 32 3.13 -0.98 -13.95
N ILE A 33 4.02 -0.07 -13.56
CA ILE A 33 3.89 1.36 -13.93
C ILE A 33 4.08 1.59 -15.44
N ASP A 34 4.83 0.72 -16.11
CA ASP A 34 5.04 0.77 -17.56
C ASP A 34 3.77 0.43 -18.34
N ASN A 35 2.88 -0.37 -17.75
CA ASN A 35 1.57 -0.67 -18.31
C ASN A 35 0.57 0.49 -18.15
N VAL A 36 0.86 1.47 -17.30
CA VAL A 36 -0.03 2.63 -17.08
C VAL A 36 0.20 3.69 -18.16
N PRO A 37 -0.81 4.02 -18.99
CA PRO A 37 -0.71 5.09 -19.98
C PRO A 37 -0.30 6.42 -19.34
N ASP A 38 0.53 7.21 -20.01
CA ASP A 38 1.07 8.47 -19.47
C ASP A 38 0.01 9.42 -18.91
N ARG A 39 -1.14 9.51 -19.58
CA ARG A 39 -2.26 10.36 -19.15
C ARG A 39 -2.85 9.97 -17.79
N TYR A 40 -2.69 8.71 -17.38
CA TYR A 40 -3.18 8.18 -16.11
C TYR A 40 -2.08 8.06 -15.05
N ARG A 41 -0.82 8.37 -15.38
CA ARG A 41 0.26 8.36 -14.38
C ARG A 41 0.03 9.49 -13.38
N LEU A 42 0.16 9.16 -12.09
CA LEU A 42 -0.15 10.10 -11.00
C LEU A 42 0.63 11.43 -11.08
N LYS A 43 1.83 11.43 -11.69
CA LYS A 43 2.61 12.65 -11.92
C LYS A 43 1.86 13.73 -12.72
N SER A 44 0.89 13.35 -13.55
CA SER A 44 0.15 14.27 -14.42
C SER A 44 -0.87 15.12 -13.65
N TYR A 45 -1.16 14.77 -12.39
CA TYR A 45 -2.19 15.39 -11.57
C TYR A 45 -1.63 16.29 -10.44
N GLU A 46 -0.34 16.61 -10.46
CA GLU A 46 0.32 17.34 -9.37
C GLU A 46 -0.37 18.68 -9.02
N ALA A 47 -0.86 19.41 -10.01
CA ALA A 47 -1.57 20.67 -9.81
C ALA A 47 -2.84 20.52 -8.95
N GLU A 48 -3.56 19.40 -9.07
CA GLU A 48 -4.82 19.15 -8.34
C GLU A 48 -4.60 18.90 -6.85
N PHE A 49 -3.39 18.50 -6.47
CA PHE A 49 -3.02 18.18 -5.09
C PHE A 49 -2.27 19.31 -4.38
N GLN A 50 -1.98 20.42 -5.05
CA GLN A 50 -1.31 21.56 -4.43
C GLN A 50 -2.09 22.11 -3.23
N GLY A 51 -1.44 22.18 -2.07
CA GLY A 51 -2.03 22.70 -0.84
C GLY A 51 -3.05 21.78 -0.17
N ASN A 52 -3.29 20.57 -0.69
CA ASN A 52 -4.30 19.65 -0.17
C ASN A 52 -3.66 18.58 0.73
N ASP A 53 -4.00 18.54 2.02
CA ASP A 53 -3.64 17.39 2.85
C ASP A 53 -4.62 16.22 2.64
N THR A 54 -4.36 15.43 1.60
CA THR A 54 -5.17 14.26 1.27
C THR A 54 -5.14 13.19 2.37
N TRP A 55 -4.08 13.15 3.19
CA TRP A 55 -4.00 12.17 4.28
C TRP A 55 -4.94 12.54 5.41
N GLU A 56 -5.00 13.82 5.76
CA GLU A 56 -5.96 14.33 6.74
C GLU A 56 -7.42 14.09 6.29
N ARG A 57 -7.73 14.35 5.02
CA ARG A 57 -9.05 14.04 4.45
C ARG A 57 -9.39 12.56 4.57
N TYR A 58 -8.43 11.69 4.26
CA TYR A 58 -8.59 10.25 4.44
C TYR A 58 -8.87 9.90 5.91
N LEU A 59 -8.10 10.43 6.86
CA LEU A 59 -8.26 10.15 8.29
C LEU A 59 -9.63 10.57 8.83
N ALA A 60 -10.21 11.66 8.30
CA ALA A 60 -11.55 12.10 8.64
C ALA A 60 -12.63 11.06 8.27
N THR A 61 -12.38 10.20 7.29
CA THR A 61 -13.28 9.09 6.92
C THR A 61 -13.16 7.87 7.84
N ARG A 62 -12.05 7.75 8.59
CA ARG A 62 -11.74 6.58 9.42
C ARG A 62 -12.37 6.65 10.82
N GLY A 63 -13.67 6.87 10.89
CA GLY A 63 -14.43 6.81 12.15
C GLY A 63 -14.48 5.41 12.78
N ASP A 64 -14.20 4.38 11.97
CA ASP A 64 -14.12 2.97 12.34
C ASP A 64 -12.88 2.61 13.19
N LEU A 65 -11.80 3.40 13.07
CA LEU A 65 -10.56 3.14 13.80
C LEU A 65 -10.61 3.68 15.22
N ALA A 66 -10.24 2.85 16.19
CA ALA A 66 -10.01 3.28 17.56
C ALA A 66 -8.91 4.35 17.63
N GLU A 67 -9.09 5.35 18.49
CA GLU A 67 -8.15 6.48 18.62
C GLU A 67 -6.73 6.04 18.99
N SER A 68 -6.58 4.98 19.79
CA SER A 68 -5.28 4.38 20.10
C SER A 68 -4.57 3.85 18.86
N THR A 69 -5.31 3.24 17.94
CA THR A 69 -4.78 2.74 16.66
C THR A 69 -4.33 3.91 15.79
N LYS A 70 -5.12 4.99 15.77
CA LYS A 70 -4.75 6.20 15.02
C LYS A 70 -3.45 6.81 15.53
N LYS A 71 -3.33 6.99 16.85
CA LYS A 71 -2.14 7.56 17.50
C LYS A 71 -0.89 6.69 17.35
N ASN A 72 -1.04 5.37 17.38
CA ASN A 72 0.12 4.47 17.37
C ASN A 72 0.65 4.19 15.95
N SER A 73 -0.22 4.19 14.94
CA SER A 73 0.15 3.80 13.57
C SER A 73 -0.20 4.85 12.51
N TRP A 74 -1.45 5.32 12.43
CA TRP A 74 -1.90 6.15 11.29
C TRP A 74 -1.36 7.58 11.31
N TYR A 75 -1.36 8.28 12.45
CA TYR A 75 -0.80 9.63 12.53
C TYR A 75 0.72 9.61 12.29
N PRO A 76 1.52 8.77 12.99
CA PRO A 76 2.96 8.72 12.76
C PRO A 76 3.32 8.26 11.34
N CYS A 77 2.57 7.32 10.75
CA CYS A 77 2.75 6.92 9.35
C CYS A 77 2.54 8.11 8.42
N GLY A 78 1.41 8.80 8.55
CA GLY A 78 1.07 9.95 7.71
C GLY A 78 2.12 11.04 7.77
N ASP A 79 2.53 11.42 8.98
CA ASP A 79 3.51 12.47 9.18
C ASP A 79 4.87 12.11 8.56
N ARG A 80 5.35 10.89 8.80
CA ARG A 80 6.63 10.41 8.26
C ARG A 80 6.58 10.25 6.74
N PHE A 81 5.49 9.72 6.19
CA PHE A 81 5.34 9.55 4.75
C PHE A 81 5.23 10.89 4.03
N LYS A 82 4.40 11.82 4.53
CA LYS A 82 4.33 13.20 4.01
C LYS A 82 5.69 13.88 4.06
N LYS A 83 6.41 13.72 5.17
CA LYS A 83 7.77 14.25 5.32
C LYS A 83 8.72 13.68 4.28
N PHE A 84 8.80 12.36 4.14
CA PHE A 84 9.66 11.69 3.18
C PHE A 84 9.35 12.12 1.74
N MET A 85 8.08 12.09 1.36
CA MET A 85 7.64 12.47 0.02
C MET A 85 7.98 13.93 -0.31
N ARG A 86 7.87 14.83 0.65
CA ARG A 86 8.22 16.24 0.47
C ARG A 86 9.74 16.48 0.43
N GLU A 87 10.48 15.91 1.38
CA GLU A 87 11.88 16.26 1.62
C GLU A 87 12.87 15.44 0.78
N GLU A 88 12.61 14.14 0.61
CA GLU A 88 13.52 13.24 -0.12
C GLU A 88 13.15 13.11 -1.60
N ILE A 89 11.85 13.18 -1.92
CA ILE A 89 11.35 12.94 -3.28
C ILE A 89 10.92 14.24 -3.98
N GLY A 90 10.50 15.26 -3.23
CA GLY A 90 9.98 16.50 -3.80
C GLY A 90 8.64 16.33 -4.52
N ARG A 91 7.75 15.50 -3.98
CA ARG A 91 6.46 15.17 -4.60
C ARG A 91 5.33 15.11 -3.57
N HIS A 92 4.11 15.41 -4.00
CA HIS A 92 2.93 15.25 -3.16
C HIS A 92 2.73 13.79 -2.71
N HIS A 93 2.39 13.56 -1.43
CA HIS A 93 2.28 12.22 -0.84
C HIS A 93 1.16 11.36 -1.42
N ALA A 94 0.13 11.98 -2.01
CA ALA A 94 -0.92 11.24 -2.71
C ALA A 94 -0.49 10.74 -4.10
N LEU A 95 0.63 11.20 -4.67
CA LEU A 95 1.01 10.92 -6.06
C LEU A 95 2.29 10.08 -6.22
N PRO A 96 2.65 9.15 -5.32
CA PRO A 96 3.94 8.49 -5.39
C PRO A 96 4.08 7.64 -6.64
N HIS A 97 5.29 7.60 -7.19
CA HIS A 97 5.72 6.49 -8.02
C HIS A 97 5.84 5.22 -7.16
N PRO A 98 5.60 4.01 -7.69
CA PRO A 98 5.83 2.77 -6.93
C PRO A 98 7.20 2.71 -6.25
N ASP A 99 8.27 3.12 -6.95
CA ASP A 99 9.63 3.18 -6.39
C ASP A 99 9.74 4.11 -5.17
N ASN A 100 8.89 5.14 -5.07
CA ASN A 100 8.89 6.03 -3.90
C ASN A 100 8.28 5.32 -2.67
N ILE A 101 7.33 4.40 -2.87
CA ILE A 101 6.81 3.55 -1.79
C ILE A 101 7.90 2.61 -1.31
N GLU A 102 8.61 1.97 -2.24
CA GLU A 102 9.73 1.07 -1.93
C GLU A 102 10.84 1.80 -1.18
N ALA A 103 11.25 2.98 -1.67
CA ALA A 103 12.25 3.81 -1.03
C ALA A 103 11.81 4.26 0.37
N TYR A 104 10.54 4.62 0.55
CA TYR A 104 10.01 4.99 1.86
C TYR A 104 10.05 3.82 2.85
N LEU A 105 9.55 2.65 2.45
CA LEU A 105 9.51 1.49 3.35
C LEU A 105 10.91 0.96 3.65
N THR A 106 11.84 1.04 2.70
CA THR A 106 13.27 0.78 2.92
C THR A 106 13.85 1.76 3.93
N HIS A 107 13.62 3.07 3.75
CA HIS A 107 14.07 4.10 4.70
C HIS A 107 13.53 3.84 6.12
N ILE A 108 12.27 3.45 6.25
CA ILE A 108 11.68 3.09 7.54
C ILE A 108 12.27 1.79 8.09
N ARG A 109 12.49 0.76 7.25
CA ARG A 109 13.16 -0.48 7.67
C ARG A 109 14.54 -0.16 8.24
N ASP A 110 15.31 0.71 7.60
CA ASP A 110 16.67 1.08 8.00
C ASP A 110 16.72 2.11 9.15
N GLY A 111 15.66 2.17 9.96
CA GLY A 111 15.65 3.02 11.15
C GLY A 111 15.32 4.49 10.90
N GLY A 112 14.96 4.87 9.67
CA GLY A 112 14.61 6.24 9.27
C GLY A 112 13.71 6.98 10.27
N TYR A 113 14.02 8.24 10.52
CA TYR A 113 13.40 9.09 11.54
C TYR A 113 13.52 8.60 13.01
N SER A 114 14.38 7.62 13.30
CA SER A 114 14.78 7.25 14.66
C SER A 114 16.28 7.48 14.85
N VAL A 115 16.65 8.10 15.95
CA VAL A 115 18.07 8.24 16.35
C VAL A 115 18.58 6.98 17.07
N LYS A 116 17.67 6.15 17.58
CA LYS A 116 18.01 5.01 18.46
C LYS A 116 17.85 3.64 17.80
N VAL A 117 17.17 3.58 16.66
CA VAL A 117 16.83 2.32 15.99
C VAL A 117 17.55 2.32 14.67
N THR A 118 18.43 1.35 14.47
CA THR A 118 19.20 1.17 13.23
C THR A 118 18.45 0.33 12.20
N GLU A 119 17.66 -0.65 12.64
CA GLU A 119 16.80 -1.45 11.77
C GLU A 119 15.48 -1.79 12.49
N ARG A 120 14.37 -1.81 11.75
CA ARG A 120 13.04 -2.18 12.20
C ARG A 120 12.64 -3.52 11.61
N THR A 121 11.96 -4.33 12.42
CA THR A 121 11.40 -5.62 11.96
C THR A 121 10.31 -5.42 10.91
N LEU A 122 10.12 -6.40 10.01
CA LEU A 122 9.02 -6.42 9.04
C LEU A 122 7.65 -6.29 9.72
N ASN A 123 7.48 -6.85 10.92
CA ASN A 123 6.28 -6.68 11.74
C ASN A 123 5.99 -5.21 12.04
N THR A 124 7.01 -4.46 12.47
CA THR A 124 6.90 -3.03 12.75
C THR A 124 6.62 -2.24 11.47
N VAL A 125 7.34 -2.51 10.38
CA VAL A 125 7.12 -1.85 9.08
C VAL A 125 5.70 -2.12 8.59
N TYR A 126 5.19 -3.34 8.76
CA TYR A 126 3.85 -3.72 8.36
C TYR A 126 2.77 -2.94 9.13
N TYR A 127 2.69 -3.10 10.45
CA TYR A 127 1.57 -2.53 11.22
C TYR A 127 1.63 -1.01 11.36
N GLN A 128 2.84 -0.43 11.36
CA GLN A 128 2.99 1.01 11.53
C GLN A 128 3.02 1.77 10.21
N HIS A 129 3.29 1.12 9.07
CA HIS A 129 3.45 1.85 7.80
C HIS A 129 2.71 1.19 6.63
N LEU A 130 3.04 -0.05 6.27
CA LEU A 130 2.43 -0.66 5.08
C LEU A 130 0.91 -0.78 5.20
N SER A 131 0.38 -1.20 6.35
CA SER A 131 -1.07 -1.32 6.57
C SER A 131 -1.81 0.03 6.46
N PRO A 132 -1.37 1.11 7.14
CA PRO A 132 -1.90 2.45 6.91
C PRO A 132 -1.82 2.91 5.44
N LEU A 133 -0.69 2.71 4.75
CA LEU A 133 -0.55 3.09 3.34
C LEU A 133 -1.47 2.28 2.42
N LYS A 134 -1.58 0.96 2.61
CA LYS A 134 -2.50 0.09 1.86
C LYS A 134 -3.92 0.63 1.91
N THR A 135 -4.38 0.94 3.11
CA THR A 135 -5.74 1.45 3.33
C THR A 135 -5.95 2.85 2.75
N PHE A 136 -4.96 3.73 2.85
CA PHE A 136 -4.99 5.07 2.26
C PHE A 136 -5.09 5.03 0.72
N PHE A 137 -4.21 4.28 0.05
CA PHE A 137 -4.24 4.20 -1.41
C PHE A 137 -5.42 3.38 -1.94
N ASN A 138 -5.91 2.40 -1.18
CA ASN A 138 -7.17 1.75 -1.52
C ASN A 138 -8.34 2.74 -1.49
N TRP A 139 -8.40 3.62 -0.47
CA TRP A 139 -9.41 4.67 -0.42
C TRP A 139 -9.30 5.61 -1.61
N LEU A 140 -8.10 6.06 -1.98
CA LEU A 140 -7.89 6.94 -3.14
C LEU A 140 -8.40 6.33 -4.46
N VAL A 141 -8.11 5.04 -4.70
CA VAL A 141 -8.54 4.34 -5.92
C VAL A 141 -10.06 4.22 -6.03
N HIS A 142 -10.78 4.15 -4.90
CA HIS A 142 -12.23 3.98 -4.88
C HIS A 142 -13.00 5.29 -4.68
N HIS A 143 -12.31 6.41 -4.51
CA HIS A 143 -12.93 7.68 -4.16
C HIS A 143 -13.04 8.57 -5.39
N VAL A 144 -14.27 9.00 -5.69
CA VAL A 144 -14.66 9.66 -6.95
C VAL A 144 -13.91 10.96 -7.25
N ASP A 145 -13.45 11.65 -6.21
CA ASP A 145 -12.74 12.93 -6.34
C ASP A 145 -11.24 12.80 -6.65
N TYR A 146 -10.69 11.58 -6.72
CA TYR A 146 -9.26 11.38 -6.97
C TYR A 146 -8.99 10.61 -8.27
N PRO A 147 -7.91 10.94 -9.00
CA PRO A 147 -7.63 10.38 -10.33
C PRO A 147 -6.98 9.00 -10.29
N HIS A 148 -6.91 8.36 -9.13
CA HIS A 148 -6.17 7.11 -8.93
C HIS A 148 -6.86 5.94 -9.62
N VAL A 149 -6.27 5.46 -10.72
CA VAL A 149 -6.71 4.23 -11.42
C VAL A 149 -5.86 3.00 -11.10
N TYR A 150 -4.82 3.18 -10.27
CA TYR A 150 -3.96 2.10 -9.78
C TYR A 150 -3.48 2.42 -8.37
N ASN A 151 -3.14 1.38 -7.61
CA ASN A 151 -2.60 1.50 -6.27
C ASN A 151 -1.06 1.41 -6.31
N PRO A 152 -0.31 2.51 -6.05
CA PRO A 152 1.14 2.49 -6.11
C PRO A 152 1.79 1.53 -5.10
N VAL A 153 1.12 1.25 -3.97
CA VAL A 153 1.60 0.28 -2.98
C VAL A 153 1.54 -1.14 -3.51
N LEU A 154 0.49 -1.50 -4.26
CA LEU A 154 0.38 -2.82 -4.85
C LEU A 154 1.40 -3.02 -5.98
N LEU A 155 1.61 -1.99 -6.80
CA LEU A 155 2.66 -2.03 -7.82
C LEU A 155 4.06 -2.18 -7.20
N ALA A 156 4.34 -1.46 -6.10
CA ALA A 156 5.60 -1.60 -5.38
C ALA A 156 5.77 -3.01 -4.77
N ALA A 157 4.72 -3.54 -4.14
CA ALA A 157 4.74 -4.90 -3.60
C ALA A 157 4.92 -5.98 -4.70
N HIS A 158 4.45 -5.72 -5.92
CA HIS A 158 4.63 -6.62 -7.06
C HIS A 158 6.07 -6.59 -7.62
N ALA A 159 6.73 -5.42 -7.63
CA ALA A 159 8.05 -5.19 -8.23
C ALA A 159 9.26 -5.74 -7.45
N GLU A 160 9.04 -6.46 -6.34
CA GLU A 160 10.05 -7.02 -5.40
C GLU A 160 10.53 -6.02 -4.32
N GLY A 161 11.54 -6.39 -3.52
CA GLY A 161 12.11 -5.55 -2.46
C GLY A 161 11.40 -5.60 -1.10
N VAL A 162 11.69 -4.60 -0.27
CA VAL A 162 11.19 -4.46 1.12
C VAL A 162 9.68 -4.41 1.16
N THR A 163 9.04 -3.76 0.18
CA THR A 163 7.57 -3.71 0.11
C THR A 163 6.99 -5.10 -0.09
N ARG A 164 7.57 -5.91 -0.99
CA ARG A 164 7.15 -7.30 -1.23
C ARG A 164 7.39 -8.17 0.00
N GLU A 165 8.58 -8.10 0.60
CA GLU A 165 8.91 -8.83 1.83
C GLU A 165 7.94 -8.51 2.97
N THR A 166 7.63 -7.22 3.17
CA THR A 166 6.69 -6.77 4.20
C THR A 166 5.25 -7.19 3.88
N TRP A 167 4.85 -7.18 2.60
CA TRP A 167 3.54 -7.67 2.18
C TRP A 167 3.37 -9.14 2.55
N TYR A 168 4.34 -9.98 2.22
CA TYR A 168 4.23 -11.41 2.43
C TYR A 168 4.47 -11.84 3.89
N TRP A 169 5.16 -11.00 4.68
CA TRP A 169 5.25 -11.20 6.12
C TRP A 169 3.88 -11.34 6.80
N GLN A 170 2.85 -10.60 6.34
CA GLN A 170 1.51 -10.61 6.95
C GLN A 170 0.75 -11.95 6.76
N THR A 171 1.18 -12.77 5.80
CA THR A 171 0.43 -13.93 5.31
C THR A 171 0.89 -15.27 5.89
N ASP A 172 1.90 -15.26 6.78
CA ASP A 172 2.76 -16.42 7.14
C ASP A 172 3.36 -17.15 5.90
N TYR A 173 3.16 -16.59 4.72
CA TYR A 173 3.58 -17.10 3.43
C TYR A 173 4.88 -16.39 3.06
N LYS A 174 5.97 -17.15 3.04
CA LYS A 174 7.29 -16.69 2.58
C LYS A 174 7.49 -17.27 1.18
N PRO A 175 7.20 -16.55 0.09
CA PRO A 175 7.54 -17.04 -1.23
C PRO A 175 9.07 -17.09 -1.34
N GLY A 176 9.65 -18.28 -1.12
CA GLY A 176 11.09 -18.55 -1.30
C GLY A 176 11.89 -19.17 -0.13
N TYR A 177 11.32 -19.99 0.75
CA TYR A 177 12.12 -20.89 1.60
C TYR A 177 11.74 -22.36 1.33
N GLU A 178 12.37 -22.93 0.30
CA GLU A 178 12.35 -24.36 -0.14
C GLU A 178 10.95 -24.87 -0.59
N ASP A 179 10.68 -25.31 -1.82
CA ASP A 179 11.50 -25.98 -2.82
C ASP A 179 11.16 -25.49 -4.24
N ARG A 180 12.19 -25.06 -4.99
CA ARG A 180 12.20 -25.27 -6.44
C ARG A 180 12.98 -26.56 -6.71
N LYS A 181 12.26 -27.66 -6.90
CA LYS A 181 12.64 -28.77 -7.78
C LYS A 181 11.40 -29.26 -8.52
#